data_AF-A0AAE0Q0U1-F1
#
_entry.id   AF-A0AAE0Q0U1-F1
#
_cell.length_a   1.000
_cell.length_b   1.000
_cell.length_c   1.000
_cell.angle_alpha   90.00
_cell.angle_beta   90.00
_cell.angle_gamma   90.00
#
_symmetry.space_group_name_H-M   'P 1'
#
loop_
_entity.id
_entity.type
_entity.pdbx_description
1 polymer ?
#
loop_
_entity_poly.entity_id
_entity_poly.type
_entity_poly.pdbx_seq_one_letter_code
_entity_poly.pdbx_strand_id
1 'polypeptide(L)' 'FRMPGDSVEVQAASSQQEAEHQSGAWCKDPLQSGARLYVMPWTPYRTDILYEYASWDDFTQNRATTTYK' A
#
# COMPACT_ATOMS: atom_id res chain seq x y z
N PHE A 1 4.71 -4.53 19.38
CA PHE A 1 5.39 -3.32 18.84
C PHE A 1 6.00 -2.55 20.00
N ARG A 2 7.28 -2.16 19.89
CA ARG A 2 7.92 -1.25 20.85
C ARG A 2 7.61 0.18 20.45
N MET A 3 7.26 1.03 21.42
CA MET A 3 6.88 2.42 21.15
C MET A 3 8.08 3.21 20.59
N PRO A 4 7.98 3.79 19.38
CA PRO A 4 9.08 4.50 18.75
C PRO A 4 9.13 5.98 19.20
N GLY A 5 9.19 6.26 20.50
CA GLY A 5 9.37 7.63 21.03
C GLY A 5 8.39 8.69 20.48
N ASP A 6 8.77 9.96 20.62
CA ASP A 6 8.06 11.09 20.00
C ASP A 6 8.59 11.35 18.59
N SER A 7 7.69 11.60 17.63
CA SER A 7 8.07 11.96 16.26
C SER A 7 8.63 13.39 16.22
N VAL A 8 9.96 13.52 16.11
CA VAL A 8 10.64 14.81 16.07
C VAL A 8 10.70 15.39 14.64
N GLU A 9 10.74 14.52 13.62
CA GLU A 9 10.88 14.95 12.22
C GLU A 9 10.30 13.89 11.26
N VAL A 10 9.54 14.32 10.26
CA VAL A 10 9.04 13.45 9.17
C VAL A 10 9.87 13.74 7.93
N GLN A 11 10.71 12.79 7.54
CA GLN A 11 11.52 12.90 6.31
C GLN A 11 10.71 12.48 5.10
N ALA A 12 11.06 13.02 3.92
CA ALA A 12 10.45 12.61 2.66
C ALA A 12 10.70 11.12 2.39
N ALA A 13 9.71 10.44 1.82
CA ALA A 13 9.82 9.01 1.49
C ALA A 13 10.98 8.78 0.51
N SER A 14 11.85 7.83 0.82
CA SER A 14 13.01 7.48 0.00
C SER A 14 12.64 6.74 -1.31
N SER A 15 11.41 6.24 -1.40
CA SER A 15 10.87 5.56 -2.57
C SER A 15 9.42 6.00 -2.77
N GLN A 16 9.17 6.60 -3.93
CA GLN A 16 7.83 6.94 -4.39
C GLN A 16 7.61 6.15 -5.68
N GLN A 17 6.54 5.36 -5.73
CA GLN A 17 6.11 4.70 -6.95
C GLN A 17 4.90 5.45 -7.49
N GLU A 18 4.95 5.79 -8.78
CA GLU A 18 3.86 6.48 -9.45
C GLU A 18 2.76 5.46 -9.75
N ALA A 19 1.63 5.60 -9.06
CA ALA A 19 0.44 4.83 -9.36
C ALA A 19 -0.33 5.52 -10.48
N GLU A 20 -1.02 4.73 -11.31
CA GLU A 20 -1.82 5.26 -12.44
C GLU A 20 -2.96 6.20 -11.99
N HIS A 21 -3.39 6.10 -10.73
CA HIS A 21 -4.39 6.99 -10.15
C HIS A 21 -3.76 8.10 -9.30
N GLN A 22 -4.25 9.33 -9.50
CA GLN A 22 -3.85 10.53 -8.76
C GLN A 22 -4.10 10.44 -7.24
N SER A 23 -5.04 9.60 -6.82
CA SER A 23 -5.41 9.42 -5.42
C SER A 23 -5.62 7.96 -5.09
N GLY A 24 -5.29 7.57 -3.86
CA GLY A 24 -5.47 6.22 -3.35
C GLY A 24 -4.88 6.07 -1.96
N ALA A 25 -5.09 4.91 -1.36
CA ALA A 25 -4.46 4.52 -0.12
C ALA A 25 -3.77 3.17 -0.29
N TRP A 26 -2.64 3.00 0.38
CA TRP A 26 -2.00 1.71 0.49
C TRP A 26 -1.50 1.51 1.92
N CYS A 27 -1.51 0.27 2.38
CA CYS A 27 -1.00 -0.09 3.68
C CYS A 27 -0.39 -1.49 3.65
N LYS A 28 0.47 -1.74 4.63
CA LYS A 28 0.94 -3.08 4.96
C LYS A 28 0.38 -3.45 6.32
N ASP A 29 0.12 -4.73 6.51
CA ASP A 29 -0.28 -5.23 7.82
C ASP A 29 0.98 -5.38 8.70
N PRO A 30 1.17 -4.56 9.75
CA PRO A 30 2.34 -4.64 10.62
C PRO A 30 2.39 -5.92 11.46
N LEU A 31 1.27 -6.65 11.57
CA LEU A 31 1.19 -7.92 12.29
C LEU A 31 1.57 -9.12 11.41
N GLN A 32 1.51 -8.99 10.09
CA GLN A 32 1.99 -10.01 9.17
C GLN A 32 3.47 -9.77 8.86
N SER A 33 4.32 -10.76 9.14
CA SER A 33 5.74 -10.75 8.71
C SER A 33 5.93 -10.88 7.19
N GLY A 34 4.83 -10.94 6.43
CA GLY A 34 4.83 -11.04 4.98
C GLY A 34 5.03 -9.68 4.32
N ALA A 35 5.58 -9.67 3.11
CA ALA A 35 5.73 -8.46 2.30
C ALA A 35 4.41 -7.98 1.66
N ARG A 36 3.27 -8.48 2.14
CA ARG A 36 1.94 -8.24 1.60
C ARG A 36 1.60 -6.75 1.63
N LEU A 37 1.12 -6.26 0.50
CA LEU A 37 0.75 -4.88 0.27
C LEU A 37 -0.72 -4.84 -0.11
N TYR A 38 -1.49 -3.99 0.56
CA TYR A 38 -2.88 -3.74 0.25
C TYR A 38 -2.98 -2.36 -0.40
N VAL A 39 -3.55 -2.29 -1.59
CA VAL A 39 -3.69 -1.07 -2.37
C VAL A 39 -5.14 -0.88 -2.75
N MET A 40 -5.66 0.32 -2.47
CA MET A 40 -7.00 0.74 -2.82
C MET A 40 -6.90 2.03 -3.63
N PRO A 41 -6.97 1.95 -4.97
CA PRO A 41 -7.03 3.14 -5.80
C PRO A 41 -8.34 3.89 -5.56
N TRP A 42 -8.26 5.21 -5.37
CA TRP A 42 -9.46 6.03 -5.24
C TRP A 42 -10.08 6.26 -6.62
N THR A 43 -11.26 5.70 -6.83
CA THR A 43 -12.04 5.89 -8.07
C THR A 43 -13.40 6.48 -7.68
N PRO A 44 -13.72 7.73 -8.09
CA PRO A 44 -14.95 8.38 -7.66
C PRO A 44 -16.16 7.51 -8.01
N TYR A 45 -17.01 7.24 -7.01
CA TYR A 45 -18.22 6.40 -7.11
C TYR A 45 -18.01 4.92 -7.49
N ARG A 46 -16.77 4.43 -7.43
CA ARG A 46 -16.34 3.08 -7.88
C ARG A 46 -15.27 2.46 -6.97
N THR A 47 -15.05 2.99 -5.78
CA THR A 47 -13.99 2.50 -4.88
C THR A 47 -14.53 1.35 -4.03
N ASP A 48 -14.73 0.22 -4.68
CA ASP A 48 -15.27 -1.01 -4.07
C ASP A 48 -14.29 -2.18 -4.23
N ILE A 49 -13.01 -1.90 -4.52
CA ILE A 49 -12.03 -2.95 -4.83
C ILE A 49 -10.74 -2.71 -4.04
N LEU A 50 -10.33 -3.74 -3.29
CA LEU A 50 -9.05 -3.79 -2.60
C LEU A 50 -8.13 -4.81 -3.28
N TYR A 51 -6.96 -4.35 -3.73
CA TYR A 51 -5.95 -5.20 -4.34
C TYR A 51 -4.92 -5.63 -3.30
N GLU A 52 -4.71 -6.93 -3.17
CA GLU A 52 -3.64 -7.54 -2.38
C GLU A 52 -2.51 -7.97 -3.31
N TYR A 53 -1.29 -7.54 -3.00
CA TYR A 53 -0.05 -7.96 -3.65
C TYR A 53 0.83 -8.69 -2.64
N ALA A 54 1.51 -9.75 -3.06
CA ALA A 54 2.40 -10.51 -2.19
C ALA A 54 3.71 -9.77 -1.87
N SER A 55 4.17 -8.89 -2.76
CA SER A 55 5.40 -8.11 -2.61
C SER A 55 5.35 -6.77 -3.35
N TRP A 56 6.35 -5.91 -3.12
CA TRP A 56 6.53 -4.66 -3.89
C TRP A 56 6.90 -4.92 -5.36
N ASP A 57 7.59 -6.04 -5.66
CA ASP A 57 7.93 -6.42 -7.03
C ASP A 57 6.66 -6.77 -7.81
N ASP A 58 5.76 -7.54 -7.20
CA ASP A 58 4.45 -7.86 -7.75
C ASP A 58 3.61 -6.60 -8.00
N PHE A 59 3.67 -5.61 -7.11
CA PHE A 59 2.99 -4.33 -7.32
C PHE A 59 3.57 -3.57 -8.54
N THR A 60 4.91 -3.52 -8.66
CA THR A 60 5.58 -2.87 -9.81
C THR A 60 5.25 -3.56 -11.13
N GLN A 61 5.06 -4.88 -11.11
CA GLN A 61 4.64 -5.68 -12.26
C GLN A 61 3.11 -5.77 -12.43
N ASN A 62 2.35 -5.06 -11.59
CA ASN A 62 0.88 -5.09 -11.53
C ASN A 62 0.27 -6.51 -11.45
N ARG A 63 0.94 -7.42 -10.73
CA ARG A 63 0.51 -8.80 -10.47
C ARG A 63 -0.24 -8.90 -9.14
N ALA A 64 -1.52 -8.54 -9.14
CA ALA A 64 -2.37 -8.70 -7.96
C ALA A 64 -2.49 -10.18 -7.58
N THR A 65 -2.22 -10.49 -6.31
CA THR A 65 -2.39 -11.84 -5.74
C THR A 65 -3.86 -12.16 -5.53
N THR A 66 -4.59 -11.21 -4.93
CA THR A 66 -6.03 -11.35 -4.67
C THR A 66 -6.70 -9.99 -4.86
N THR A 67 -7.91 -10.01 -5.41
CA THR A 67 -8.75 -8.81 -5.55
C THR A 67 -10.01 -9.02 -4.73
N TYR A 68 -10.20 -8.22 -3.69
CA TYR A 68 -11.40 -8.24 -2.85
C TYR A 68 -12.40 -7.20 -3.36
N LYS A 69 -13.68 -7.58 -3.39
CA LYS A 69 -14.82 -6.71 -3.66
C LYS A 69 -15.66 -6.59 -2.40
#